data_AF-A0ABD0YI80-F1
#
_entry.id   AF-A0ABD0YI80-F1
#
_cell.length_a   1.000
_cell.length_b   1.000
_cell.length_c   1.000
_cell.angle_alpha   90.00
_cell.angle_beta   90.00
_cell.angle_gamma   90.00
#
_symmetry.space_group_name_H-M   'P 1'
#
loop_
_entity.id
_entity.type
_entity.pdbx_description
1 polymer ?
#
loop_
_entity_poly.entity_id
_entity_poly.type
_entity_poly.pdbx_seq_one_letter_code
_entity_poly.pdbx_strand_id
1 'polypeptide(L)'
;MPLVKKLVDGENGLLFTYGVTGSGKTYTMTGPPGGCGAGGEESVGVMPRCLDLLFNSLQGRMAHPRTFRPDRLNGFELQSEVEALAERQREFIASITASKQNKL
;
A
#
# COMPACT_ATOMS: atom_id res chain seq x y z
N MET A 1 8.91 -15.33 -6.34
CA MET A 1 7.51 -15.81 -6.27
C MET A 1 6.78 -15.49 -7.57
N PRO A 2 6.26 -16.49 -8.30
CA PRO A 2 5.60 -16.26 -9.59
C PRO A 2 4.31 -15.43 -9.48
N LEU A 3 3.57 -15.55 -8.37
CA LEU A 3 2.36 -14.75 -8.12
C LEU A 3 2.66 -13.25 -7.98
N VAL A 4 3.73 -12.90 -7.26
CA VAL A 4 4.14 -11.48 -7.10
C VAL A 4 4.56 -10.90 -8.45
N LYS A 5 5.32 -11.67 -9.26
CA LYS A 5 5.72 -11.21 -10.59
C LYS A 5 4.51 -10.94 -11.50
N LYS A 6 3.57 -11.89 -11.55
CA LYS A 6 2.30 -11.74 -12.28
C LYS A 6 1.50 -10.52 -11.83
N LEU A 7 1.41 -10.29 -10.52
CA LEU A 7 0.72 -9.12 -9.96
C LEU A 7 1.39 -7.80 -10.37
N VAL A 8 2.72 -7.73 -10.36
CA VAL A 8 3.48 -6.55 -10.77
C VAL A 8 3.41 -6.31 -12.30
N ASP A 9 3.09 -7.34 -13.07
CA ASP A 9 2.82 -7.26 -14.51
C ASP A 9 1.32 -6.99 -14.83
N GLY A 10 0.49 -6.78 -13.80
CA GLY A 10 -0.92 -6.40 -13.95
C GLY A 10 -1.91 -7.57 -14.01
N GLU A 11 -1.47 -8.80 -13.72
CA GLU A 11 -2.37 -9.96 -13.63
C GLU A 11 -3.02 -10.08 -12.24
N ASN A 12 -4.31 -10.40 -12.20
CA ASN A 12 -5.02 -10.65 -10.95
C ASN A 12 -4.56 -11.97 -10.29
N GLY A 13 -4.39 -11.94 -8.97
CA GLY A 13 -4.04 -13.12 -8.16
C GLY A 13 -5.07 -13.39 -7.08
N LEU A 14 -5.35 -14.67 -6.81
CA LEU A 14 -6.26 -15.11 -5.76
C LEU A 14 -5.64 -16.27 -4.98
N LEU A 15 -5.51 -16.10 -3.67
CA LEU A 15 -4.94 -17.09 -2.76
C LEU A 15 -5.93 -17.38 -1.63
N PHE A 16 -6.24 -18.66 -1.43
CA PHE A 16 -7.09 -19.12 -0.34
C PHE A 16 -6.34 -20.11 0.54
N THR A 17 -6.60 -20.06 1.84
CA THR A 17 -6.21 -21.11 2.79
C THR A 17 -7.47 -21.84 3.23
N TYR A 18 -7.50 -23.16 3.02
CA TYR A 18 -8.62 -24.01 3.40
C TYR A 18 -8.23 -24.88 4.60
N GLY A 19 -9.22 -25.29 5.39
CA GLY A 19 -9.02 -26.16 6.55
C GLY A 19 -10.04 -25.92 7.66
N VAL A 20 -10.08 -26.82 8.62
CA VAL A 20 -10.96 -26.73 9.81
C VAL A 20 -10.46 -25.65 10.79
N THR A 21 -11.33 -25.16 11.67
CA THR A 21 -10.92 -24.21 12.73
C THR A 21 -9.86 -24.85 13.61
N GLY A 22 -8.78 -24.11 13.92
CA GLY A 22 -7.63 -24.64 14.66
C GLY A 22 -6.54 -25.29 13.80
N SER A 23 -6.73 -25.47 12.48
CA SER A 23 -5.73 -26.07 11.58
C SER A 23 -4.54 -25.15 11.23
N GLY A 24 -4.38 -24.00 11.88
CA GLY A 24 -3.28 -23.08 11.61
C GLY A 24 -3.42 -22.20 10.35
N LYS A 25 -4.64 -21.99 9.81
CA LYS A 25 -4.88 -21.08 8.67
C LYS A 25 -4.35 -19.66 8.94
N THR A 26 -4.71 -19.08 10.09
CA THR A 26 -4.25 -17.75 10.52
C THR A 26 -2.75 -17.75 10.78
N TYR A 27 -2.22 -18.85 11.34
CA TYR A 27 -0.79 -19.00 11.57
C TYR A 27 0.02 -19.01 10.26
N THR A 28 -0.50 -19.67 9.22
CA THR A 28 0.16 -19.70 7.90
C THR A 28 0.05 -18.35 7.19
N MET A 29 -1.13 -17.73 7.20
CA MET A 29 -1.36 -16.47 6.47
C MET A 29 -0.70 -15.27 7.16
N THR A 30 -0.93 -15.11 8.47
CA THR A 30 -0.52 -13.93 9.24
C THR A 30 0.74 -14.19 10.07
N GLY A 31 0.96 -15.42 10.54
CA GLY A 31 2.04 -15.77 11.46
C GLY A 31 1.55 -16.00 12.90
N PRO A 32 2.48 -16.19 13.87
CA PRO A 32 2.17 -16.39 15.27
C PRO A 32 1.37 -15.26 15.91
N PRO A 33 0.58 -15.56 16.96
CA PRO A 33 -0.04 -14.53 17.79
C PRO A 33 1.05 -13.68 18.46
N GLY A 34 1.04 -12.37 18.20
CA GLY A 34 2.07 -11.42 18.66
C GLY A 34 2.77 -10.66 17.53
N GLY A 35 2.46 -10.98 16.26
CA GLY A 35 2.93 -10.23 15.09
C GLY A 35 4.38 -10.52 14.73
N CYS A 36 4.92 -9.70 13.81
CA CYS A 36 6.27 -9.82 13.22
C CYS A 36 7.43 -9.69 14.21
N GLY A 37 7.18 -9.56 15.52
CA GLY A 37 8.21 -9.45 16.56
C GLY A 37 8.15 -10.52 17.66
N ALA A 38 7.16 -11.41 17.68
CA ALA A 38 6.94 -12.35 18.80
C ALA A 38 7.51 -13.76 18.59
N GLY A 39 7.77 -14.15 17.34
CA GLY A 39 8.59 -15.31 16.97
C GLY A 39 9.53 -14.81 15.89
N GLY A 40 10.82 -15.14 15.96
CA GLY A 40 11.86 -14.59 15.07
C GLY A 40 11.53 -14.67 13.57
N GLU A 41 12.36 -14.07 12.72
CA GLU A 41 12.12 -13.92 11.27
C GLU A 41 11.64 -15.19 10.52
N GLU A 42 11.95 -16.38 11.05
CA GLU A 42 11.47 -17.67 10.53
C GLU A 42 9.94 -17.86 10.60
N SER A 43 9.26 -17.16 11.52
CA SER A 43 7.84 -17.35 11.83
C SER A 43 6.91 -16.37 11.11
N VAL A 44 7.42 -15.44 10.30
CA VAL A 44 6.61 -14.42 9.63
C VAL A 44 5.60 -15.10 8.66
N GLY A 45 4.31 -14.73 8.69
CA GLY A 45 3.30 -15.34 7.82
C GLY A 45 3.56 -15.16 6.32
N VAL A 46 2.79 -15.84 5.48
CA VAL A 46 2.89 -15.71 4.01
C VAL A 46 2.52 -14.30 3.55
N MET A 47 1.49 -13.69 4.13
CA MET A 47 0.99 -12.36 3.75
C MET A 47 2.04 -11.25 3.92
N PRO A 48 2.65 -11.04 5.12
CA PRO A 48 3.69 -10.03 5.28
C PRO A 48 4.90 -10.26 4.36
N ARG A 49 5.36 -11.51 4.19
CA ARG A 49 6.45 -11.84 3.24
C ARG A 49 6.12 -11.45 1.80
N CYS A 50 4.90 -11.69 1.36
CA CYS A 50 4.46 -11.31 0.01
C CYS A 50 4.42 -9.79 -0.16
N LEU A 51 3.97 -9.05 0.85
CA LEU A 51 3.93 -7.58 0.83
C LEU A 51 5.33 -6.98 0.77
N ASP A 52 6.27 -7.49 1.57
CA ASP A 52 7.66 -7.01 1.53
C ASP A 52 8.29 -7.21 0.15
N LEU A 53 8.11 -8.40 -0.43
CA LEU A 53 8.58 -8.68 -1.80
C LEU A 53 7.89 -7.79 -2.84
N LEU A 54 6.59 -7.53 -2.69
CA LEU A 54 5.84 -6.66 -3.59
C LEU A 54 6.39 -5.24 -3.53
N PHE A 55 6.48 -4.63 -2.35
CA PHE A 55 6.99 -3.26 -2.20
C PHE A 55 8.44 -3.12 -2.67
N ASN A 56 9.29 -4.12 -2.42
CA ASN A 56 10.65 -4.15 -2.94
C ASN A 56 10.70 -4.28 -4.48
N SER A 57 9.73 -4.98 -5.08
CA SER A 57 9.65 -5.16 -6.54
C SER A 57 9.06 -3.94 -7.28
N LEU A 58 8.41 -3.02 -6.57
CA LEU A 58 7.85 -1.80 -7.15
C LEU A 58 8.87 -0.68 -7.37
N GLN A 59 10.11 -0.83 -6.86
CA GLN A 59 11.19 0.14 -7.06
C GLN A 59 11.43 0.36 -8.57
N GLY A 60 11.30 1.61 -9.03
CA GLY A 60 11.44 1.99 -10.44
C GLY A 60 10.15 1.88 -11.28
N ARG A 61 9.06 1.34 -10.74
CA ARG A 61 7.71 1.34 -11.37
C ARG A 61 6.75 2.33 -10.71
N MET A 62 7.26 3.25 -9.90
CA MET A 62 6.47 4.28 -9.23
C MET A 62 6.11 5.39 -10.22
N ALA A 63 4.83 5.74 -10.30
CA ALA A 63 4.39 6.89 -11.06
C ALA A 63 4.85 8.20 -10.40
N HIS A 64 4.80 9.29 -11.17
CA HIS A 64 5.14 10.60 -10.63
C HIS A 64 4.17 10.98 -9.50
N PRO A 65 4.65 11.72 -8.48
CA PRO A 65 3.78 12.21 -7.42
C PRO A 65 2.58 12.98 -7.99
N ARG A 66 1.38 12.69 -7.48
CA ARG A 66 0.10 13.31 -7.91
C ARG A 66 -0.36 12.98 -9.35
N THR A 67 0.10 11.87 -9.96
CA THR A 67 -0.50 11.40 -11.23
C THR A 67 -1.85 10.70 -11.03
N PHE A 68 -2.05 10.05 -9.88
CA PHE A 68 -3.27 9.30 -9.59
C PHE A 68 -4.01 9.88 -8.40
N ARG A 69 -5.31 10.13 -8.57
CA ARG A 69 -6.24 10.58 -7.52
C ARG A 69 -7.21 9.45 -7.21
N PRO A 70 -7.39 9.02 -5.95
CA PRO A 70 -8.37 7.99 -5.62
C PRO A 70 -9.79 8.50 -5.88
N ASP A 71 -10.63 7.66 -6.48
CA ASP A 71 -12.02 7.98 -6.87
C ASP A 71 -13.04 7.80 -5.72
N ARG A 72 -12.55 7.52 -4.50
CA ARG A 72 -13.34 7.14 -3.30
C ARG A 72 -14.07 5.80 -3.40
N LEU A 73 -13.79 5.01 -4.43
CA LEU A 73 -14.22 3.62 -4.60
C LEU A 73 -12.96 2.73 -4.66
N ASN A 74 -12.97 1.71 -5.52
CA ASN A 74 -11.84 0.80 -5.74
C ASN A 74 -10.97 1.21 -6.94
N GLY A 75 -11.11 2.45 -7.42
CA GLY A 75 -10.44 2.94 -8.62
C GLY A 75 -9.56 4.16 -8.39
N PHE A 76 -9.10 4.73 -9.49
CA PHE A 76 -8.31 5.95 -9.51
C PHE A 76 -8.61 6.73 -10.80
N GLU A 77 -8.46 8.05 -10.72
CA GLU A 77 -8.50 8.97 -11.84
C GLU A 77 -7.08 9.48 -12.13
N LEU A 78 -6.79 9.70 -13.40
CA LEU A 78 -5.55 10.35 -13.84
C LEU A 78 -5.68 11.86 -13.65
N GLN A 79 -4.83 12.43 -12.81
CA GLN A 79 -4.77 13.87 -12.60
C GLN A 79 -3.83 14.48 -13.64
N SER A 80 -4.31 15.52 -14.33
CA SER A 80 -3.49 16.27 -15.28
C SER A 80 -2.45 17.12 -14.55
N GLU A 81 -1.37 17.49 -15.24
CA GLU A 81 -0.33 18.38 -14.68
C GLU A 81 -0.92 19.71 -14.21
N VAL A 82 -1.92 20.23 -14.94
CA VAL A 82 -2.61 21.49 -14.62
C VAL A 82 -3.35 21.37 -13.28
N GLU A 83 -4.07 20.28 -13.07
CA GLU A 83 -4.81 20.03 -11.84
C GLU A 83 -3.88 19.83 -10.65
N ALA A 84 -2.78 19.10 -10.83
CA ALA A 84 -1.78 18.88 -9.79
C ALA A 84 -1.09 20.20 -9.36
N LEU A 85 -0.79 21.08 -10.33
CA LEU A 85 -0.23 22.41 -10.05
C LEU A 85 -1.23 23.32 -9.32
N ALA A 86 -2.49 23.32 -9.74
CA ALA A 86 -3.54 24.12 -9.11
C ALA A 86 -3.84 23.68 -7.66
N GLU A 87 -3.79 22.37 -7.38
CA GLU A 87 -3.93 21.83 -6.02
C GLU A 87 -2.73 22.20 -5.14
N ARG A 88 -1.51 22.09 -5.67
CA ARG A 88 -0.29 22.53 -4.97
C ARG A 88 -0.30 24.02 -4.63
N GLN A 89 -0.77 24.87 -5.55
CA GLN A 89 -0.90 26.30 -5.31
C GLN A 89 -1.93 26.60 -4.21
N ARG A 90 -3.08 25.90 -4.21
CA ARG A 90 -4.09 26.01 -3.16
C ARG A 90 -3.57 25.57 -1.79
N GLU A 91 -2.90 24.42 -1.72
CA GLU A 91 -2.28 23.91 -0.48
C GLU A 91 -1.23 24.89 0.07
N PHE A 92 -0.40 25.46 -0.81
CA PHE A 92 0.60 26.45 -0.43
C PHE A 92 -0.04 27.71 0.14
N ILE A 93 -1.05 28.27 -0.53
CA ILE A 93 -1.80 29.44 -0.03
C ILE A 93 -2.49 29.14 1.31
N ALA A 94 -3.10 27.96 1.45
CA ALA A 94 -3.74 27.53 2.68
C ALA A 94 -2.73 27.43 3.84
N SER A 95 -1.55 26.85 3.61
CA SER A 95 -0.48 26.74 4.62
C SER A 95 0.05 28.10 5.08
N ILE A 96 0.18 29.07 4.16
CA ILE A 96 0.59 30.44 4.47
C ILE A 96 -0.48 31.15 5.29
N THR A 97 -1.75 30.97 4.92
CA THR A 97 -2.88 31.60 5.60
C THR A 97 -3.06 31.04 7.01
N ALA A 98 -2.97 29.72 7.19
CA ALA A 98 -3.00 29.06 8.49
C ALA A 98 -1.84 29.51 9.40
N SER A 99 -0.63 29.68 8.84
CA SER A 99 0.54 30.15 9.60
C SER A 99 0.42 31.61 10.07
N LYS A 100 -0.33 32.46 9.37
CA LYS A 100 -0.61 33.84 9.80
C LYS A 100 -1.60 33.91 10.97
N GLN A 101 -2.49 32.93 11.08
CA GLN A 101 -3.55 32.92 12.09
C GLN A 101 -3.07 32.41 13.46
N ASN A 102 -1.99 31.64 13.50
CA ASN A 102 -1.40 31.06 14.71
C ASN A 102 -0.33 31.95 15.39
N LYS A 103 -0.20 33.21 14.95
CA LYS A 103 0.84 34.16 15.40
C LYS A 103 0.28 35.44 16.04
N LEU A 104 -1.00 35.44 16.39
CA LEU A 104 -1.74 36.47 17.15
C LEU A 104 -2.30 35.83 18.42
#